data_AF-A0A1E8PVV1-F1
#
_entry.id   AF-A0A1E8PVV1-F1
#
_cell.length_a   1.000
_cell.length_b   1.000
_cell.length_c   1.000
_cell.angle_alpha   90.00
_cell.angle_beta   90.00
_cell.angle_gamma   90.00
#
_symmetry.space_group_name_H-M   'P 1'
#
loop_
_entity.id
_entity.type
_entity.pdbx_description
1 polymer ?
#
loop_
_entity_poly.entity_id
_entity_poly.type
_entity_poly.pdbx_seq_one_letter_code
_entity_poly.pdbx_strand_id
1 'polypeptide(L)' 'MTPTRDVVLRKQGQTQAQEREQEQEQETMELLQRCKQLGLIEGMLCRSRICSGRWDSDPACH' A
#
# COMPACT_ATOMS: atom_id res chain seq x y z
N MET A 1 23.48 16.28 28.39
CA MET A 1 22.13 15.77 28.02
C MET A 1 22.03 15.80 26.50
N THR A 2 22.22 14.66 25.83
CA THR A 2 22.26 14.57 24.36
C THR A 2 20.96 13.94 23.83
N PRO A 3 20.01 14.71 23.26
CA PRO A 3 18.72 14.19 22.79
C PRO A 3 18.80 13.55 21.40
N THR A 4 19.98 13.48 20.78
CA THR A 4 20.14 13.09 19.38
C THR A 4 20.03 11.58 19.12
N ARG A 5 20.30 10.71 20.11
CA ARG A 5 20.21 9.25 19.94
C ARG A 5 18.76 8.77 19.79
N ASP A 6 17.81 9.35 20.54
CA ASP A 6 16.39 9.02 20.44
C ASP A 6 15.75 9.42 19.09
N VAL A 7 16.22 10.51 18.48
CA VAL A 7 15.76 10.97 17.16
C VAL A 7 16.14 10.00 16.03
N VAL A 8 17.35 9.42 16.08
CA VAL A 8 17.84 8.53 15.02
C VAL A 8 17.10 7.19 15.00
N LEU A 9 16.80 6.62 16.18
CA LEU A 9 16.00 5.38 16.30
C LEU A 9 14.56 5.57 15.80
N ARG A 10 13.93 6.73 16.09
CA ARG A 10 12.60 7.06 15.57
C ARG A 10 12.58 7.16 14.04
N LYS A 11 13.59 7.81 13.45
CA LYS A 11 13.71 7.90 11.98
C LYS A 11 13.78 6.52 11.32
N GLN A 12 14.57 5.59 11.86
CA GLN A 12 14.69 4.23 11.28
C GLN A 12 13.39 3.42 11.37
N GLY A 13 12.62 3.57 12.46
CA GLY A 13 11.31 2.92 12.59
C GLY A 13 10.25 3.51 11.65
N GLN A 14 10.35 4.81 11.34
CA GLN A 14 9.46 5.49 10.39
C GLN A 14 9.78 5.12 8.93
N THR A 15 11.07 4.97 8.57
CA THR A 15 11.45 4.54 7.21
C THR A 15 10.91 3.15 6.89
N GLN A 16 11.05 2.19 7.81
CA GLN A 16 10.57 0.82 7.59
C GLN A 16 9.04 0.69 7.50
N ALA A 17 8.28 1.52 8.24
CA ALA A 17 6.83 1.52 8.14
C ALA A 17 6.39 2.03 6.76
N GLN A 18 6.99 3.14 6.33
CA GLN A 18 6.71 3.76 5.04
C GLN A 18 7.15 2.89 3.85
N GLU A 19 8.29 2.20 3.95
CA GLU A 19 8.74 1.23 2.94
C GLU A 19 7.74 0.06 2.81
N ARG A 20 7.20 -0.44 3.92
CA ARG A 20 6.20 -1.51 3.89
C ARG A 20 4.87 -1.07 3.28
N GLU A 21 4.44 0.15 3.57
CA GLU A 21 3.24 0.74 2.97
C GLU A 21 3.42 0.92 1.45
N GLN A 22 4.60 1.37 1.01
CA GLN A 22 4.93 1.48 -0.42
C GLN A 22 5.05 0.12 -1.13
N GLU A 23 5.55 -0.90 -0.44
CA GLU A 23 5.66 -2.26 -0.98
C GLU A 23 4.26 -2.88 -1.14
N GLN A 24 3.38 -2.69 -0.14
CA GLN A 24 1.97 -3.10 -0.24
C GLN A 24 1.22 -2.36 -1.35
N GLU A 25 1.44 -1.05 -1.49
CA GLU A 25 0.84 -0.26 -2.57
C GLU A 25 1.26 -0.79 -3.95
N GLN A 26 2.55 -1.08 -4.15
CA GLN A 26 3.06 -1.64 -5.40
C GLN A 26 2.46 -3.02 -5.70
N GLU A 27 2.33 -3.88 -4.68
CA GLU A 27 1.72 -5.19 -4.80
C GLU A 27 0.23 -5.07 -5.21
N THR A 28 -0.51 -4.16 -4.56
CA THR A 28 -1.89 -3.84 -4.92
C THR A 28 -2.00 -3.32 -6.36
N MET A 29 -1.10 -2.42 -6.80
CA MET A 29 -1.09 -1.90 -8.17
C MET A 29 -0.88 -3.00 -9.21
N GLU A 30 0.03 -3.94 -8.96
CA GLU A 30 0.30 -5.07 -9.86
C GLU A 30 -0.93 -5.99 -9.99
N LEU A 31 -1.61 -6.27 -8.86
CA LEU A 31 -2.84 -7.05 -8.86
C LEU A 31 -3.96 -6.35 -9.63
N LEU A 32 -4.11 -5.03 -9.46
CA LEU A 32 -5.11 -4.24 -10.19
C LEU A 32 -4.82 -4.16 -11.69
N GLN A 33 -3.55 -4.12 -12.10
CA GLN A 33 -3.16 -4.24 -13.51
C GLN A 33 -3.62 -5.57 -14.13
N ARG A 34 -3.51 -6.68 -13.38
CA ARG A 34 -4.04 -7.97 -13.82
C ARG A 34 -5.56 -7.97 -13.86
N CYS A 35 -6.24 -7.35 -12.88
CA CYS A 35 -7.69 -7.20 -12.90
C CYS A 35 -8.19 -6.44 -14.14
N LYS A 36 -7.47 -5.41 -14.60
CA LYS A 36 -7.83 -4.68 -15.82
C LYS A 36 -7.82 -5.56 -17.07
N GLN A 37 -7.00 -6.60 -17.09
CA GLN A 37 -6.92 -7.54 -18.22
C GLN A 37 -8.10 -8.52 -18.26
N LEU A 38 -8.84 -8.71 -17.14
CA LEU A 38 -10.01 -9.60 -17.08
C LEU A 38 -11.25 -9.02 -17.78
N GLY A 39 -11.28 -7.71 -18.07
CA GLY A 39 -12.41 -7.06 -18.75
C GLY A 39 -13.54 -6.60 -17.82
N LEU A 40 -14.61 -6.05 -18.41
CA LEU A 40 -15.65 -5.21 -17.79
C LEU A 40 -16.08 -5.60 -16.35
N ILE A 41 -16.78 -6.71 -16.19
CA ILE A 41 -17.40 -7.08 -14.91
C ILE A 41 -16.39 -7.76 -13.99
N GLU A 42 -15.58 -8.67 -14.52
CA GLU A 42 -14.58 -9.41 -13.74
C GLU A 42 -13.50 -8.48 -13.19
N GLY A 43 -13.08 -7.47 -13.96
CA GLY A 43 -12.15 -6.44 -13.51
C GLY A 43 -12.71 -5.57 -12.38
N MET A 44 -13.99 -5.21 -12.45
CA MET A 44 -14.66 -4.49 -11.36
C MET A 44 -14.74 -5.34 -10.08
N LEU A 45 -15.15 -6.60 -10.20
CA LEU A 45 -15.24 -7.53 -9.05
C LEU A 45 -13.86 -7.85 -8.44
N CYS A 46 -12.85 -7.99 -9.29
CA CYS A 46 -11.46 -8.23 -8.90
C CYS A 46 -10.91 -7.06 -8.09
N ARG A 47 -11.11 -5.82 -8.55
CA ARG A 47 -10.79 -4.60 -7.77
C ARG A 47 -11.56 -4.57 -6.46
N SER A 48 -12.86 -4.85 -6.47
CA SER A 48 -13.66 -4.88 -5.25
C SER A 48 -13.16 -5.87 -4.20
N ARG A 49 -12.64 -7.04 -4.63
CA ARG A 49 -12.03 -8.00 -3.71
C ARG A 49 -10.70 -7.53 -3.15
N ILE A 50 -9.82 -7.01 -4.00
CA ILE A 50 -8.48 -6.54 -3.57
C ILE A 50 -8.62 -5.37 -2.61
N CYS A 51 -9.42 -4.37 -2.98
CA CYS A 51 -9.57 -3.13 -2.22
C CYS A 51 -10.52 -3.24 -1.03
N SER A 52 -11.19 -4.38 -0.84
CA SER A 52 -12.10 -4.59 0.30
C SER A 52 -11.40 -4.30 1.63
N GLY A 53 -11.87 -3.28 2.34
CA GLY A 53 -11.31 -2.86 3.64
C GLY A 53 -10.10 -1.93 3.59
N ARG A 54 -9.57 -1.61 2.40
CA ARG A 54 -8.42 -0.72 2.21
C ARG A 54 -8.65 0.39 1.19
N TRP A 55 -9.90 0.58 0.77
CA TRP A 55 -10.32 1.68 -0.11
C TRP A 55 -9.83 3.05 0.34
N ASP A 56 -9.84 3.34 1.64
CA ASP A 56 -9.44 4.64 2.22
C ASP A 56 -7.95 4.70 2.62
N SER A 57 -7.31 3.54 2.78
CA SER A 57 -5.96 3.43 3.37
C SER A 57 -4.87 3.11 2.35
N ASP A 58 -5.21 2.43 1.25
CA ASP A 58 -4.27 2.07 0.19
C ASP A 58 -4.44 3.03 -1.00
N PRO A 59 -3.41 3.81 -1.35
CA PRO A 59 -3.48 4.76 -2.46
C PRO A 59 -3.72 4.11 -3.82
N ALA A 60 -3.37 2.84 -4.00
CA ALA A 60 -3.65 2.10 -5.23
C ALA A 60 -5.15 1.79 -5.40
N CYS A 61 -5.92 1.88 -4.31
CA CYS A 61 -7.36 1.60 -4.30
C CYS A 61 -8.25 2.83 -4.43
N HIS A 62 -7.74 4.05 -4.23
CA HIS A 62 -8.44 5.30 -4.53
C HIS A 62 -8.57 5.49 -6.06
#